data_AF-A0A9K3M3J6-F1
#
_entry.id   AF-A0A9K3M3J6-F1
#
_cell.length_a   1.000
_cell.length_b   1.000
_cell.length_c   1.000
_cell.angle_alpha   90.00
_cell.angle_beta   90.00
_cell.angle_gamma   90.00
#
_symmetry.space_group_name_H-M   'P 1'
#
loop_
_entity.id
_entity.type
_entity.pdbx_description
1 polymer ?
#
loop_
_entity_poly.entity_id
_entity_poly.type
_entity_poly.pdbx_seq_one_letter_code
_entity_poly.pdbx_strand_id
1 'polypeptide(L)'
;MGDFDLGLLDDDDYKVSVLRTKMLGIAECFMYRLPKGSSSPYRAETWPLTKPLQCVSLRIERRGDVLLLIFTYTVDGQKGSKLFALCSIDIVNKNHKLEHYVEAVLDSTRYFVIRVTDEKAGREALIGLGFRDREEAGDFRAALAKYETDIQHGR
;
A
#
# COMPACT_ATOMS: atom_id res chain seq x y z
N MET A 1 18.90 2.71 -20.45
CA MET A 1 18.51 2.06 -19.19
C MET A 1 17.36 2.90 -18.68
N GLY A 2 16.13 2.52 -19.03
CA GLY A 2 14.99 3.43 -19.08
C GLY A 2 14.56 3.88 -17.70
N ASP A 3 14.69 5.19 -17.46
CA ASP A 3 13.96 5.88 -16.39
C ASP A 3 12.48 5.54 -16.53
N PHE A 4 11.93 4.97 -15.47
CA PHE A 4 10.50 4.76 -15.34
C PHE A 4 9.88 6.10 -14.99
N ASP A 5 9.58 6.88 -16.02
CA ASP A 5 8.74 8.06 -15.94
C ASP A 5 7.29 7.63 -15.69
N LEU A 6 7.00 7.35 -14.43
CA LEU A 6 5.63 7.24 -13.92
C LEU A 6 5.15 8.68 -13.78
N GLY A 7 4.48 9.22 -14.81
CA GLY A 7 3.92 10.58 -14.89
C GLY A 7 2.89 10.97 -13.81
N LEU A 8 2.93 10.30 -12.65
CA LEU A 8 2.40 10.72 -11.35
C LEU A 8 3.50 11.37 -10.47
N LEU A 9 4.67 11.66 -11.04
CA LEU A 9 5.81 12.32 -10.38
C LEU A 9 6.12 13.72 -10.91
N ASP A 10 5.43 14.14 -11.97
CA ASP A 10 5.53 15.49 -12.55
C ASP A 10 4.58 16.48 -11.86
N ASP A 11 4.30 16.29 -10.57
CA ASP A 11 3.65 17.32 -9.77
C ASP A 11 4.70 18.40 -9.43
N ASP A 12 4.58 19.52 -10.16
CA ASP A 12 5.17 20.82 -9.84
C ASP A 12 4.96 21.26 -8.36
N ASP A 13 4.10 20.56 -7.61
CA ASP A 13 3.78 20.78 -6.19
C ASP A 13 4.86 20.23 -5.23
N TYR A 14 5.72 19.30 -5.66
CA TYR A 14 6.78 18.69 -4.83
C TYR A 14 8.20 19.00 -5.30
N LYS A 15 8.44 20.23 -5.78
CA LYS A 15 9.76 20.78 -6.18
C LYS A 15 10.77 21.01 -5.04
N VAL A 16 10.70 20.22 -3.97
CA VAL A 16 11.81 20.06 -3.03
C VAL A 16 12.36 18.67 -3.28
N SER A 17 13.67 18.56 -3.50
CA SER A 17 14.40 17.30 -3.67
C SER A 17 14.34 16.43 -2.41
N VAL A 18 13.17 15.90 -2.11
CA VAL A 18 12.95 15.02 -0.98
C VAL A 18 13.48 13.64 -1.38
N LEU A 19 14.53 13.20 -0.69
CA LEU A 19 15.14 11.90 -0.92
C LEU A 19 14.08 10.80 -0.81
N ARG A 20 13.98 9.99 -1.87
CA ARG A 20 13.13 8.81 -1.94
C ARG A 20 13.88 7.64 -1.33
N THR A 21 13.40 7.13 -0.20
CA THR A 21 13.99 5.98 0.49
C THR A 21 13.12 4.75 0.27
N LYS A 22 13.63 3.74 -0.43
CA LYS A 22 12.97 2.43 -0.54
C LYS A 22 13.07 1.70 0.81
N MET A 23 11.93 1.30 1.37
CA MET A 23 11.87 0.64 2.67
C MET A 23 11.64 -0.87 2.55
N LEU A 24 10.75 -1.30 1.66
CA LEU A 24 10.39 -2.71 1.48
C LEU A 24 9.99 -2.99 0.03
N GLY A 25 10.23 -4.21 -0.43
CA GLY A 25 9.68 -4.73 -1.68
C GLY A 25 9.25 -6.17 -1.49
N ILE A 26 7.99 -6.46 -1.80
CA ILE A 26 7.41 -7.80 -1.77
C ILE A 26 6.98 -8.15 -3.18
N ALA A 27 7.50 -9.26 -3.70
CA ALA A 27 7.33 -9.63 -5.10
C ALA A 27 5.88 -10.00 -5.41
N GLU A 28 5.18 -10.62 -4.45
CA GLU A 28 3.84 -11.14 -4.66
C GLU A 28 2.96 -10.92 -3.42
N CYS A 29 1.83 -10.25 -3.63
CA CYS A 29 0.76 -10.13 -2.66
C CYS A 29 -0.58 -10.06 -3.39
N PHE A 30 -1.67 -10.26 -2.64
CA PHE A 30 -2.99 -10.49 -3.19
C PHE A 30 -3.95 -9.39 -2.75
N MET A 31 -4.64 -8.81 -3.72
CA MET A 31 -5.67 -7.80 -3.50
C MET A 31 -7.06 -8.44 -3.52
N TYR A 32 -7.91 -8.08 -2.58
CA TYR A 32 -9.25 -8.64 -2.40
C TYR A 32 -10.31 -7.53 -2.33
N ARG A 33 -11.46 -7.77 -2.96
CA ARG A 33 -12.62 -6.90 -2.77
C ARG A 33 -13.26 -7.20 -1.41
N LEU A 34 -13.47 -6.15 -0.60
CA LEU A 34 -14.24 -6.26 0.63
C LEU A 34 -15.74 -6.46 0.31
N PRO A 35 -16.46 -7.28 1.10
CA PRO A 35 -17.93 -7.36 1.04
C PRO A 35 -18.60 -5.99 1.21
N LYS A 36 -19.75 -5.80 0.57
CA LYS A 36 -20.53 -4.57 0.74
C LYS A 36 -20.95 -4.40 2.21
N GLY A 37 -20.79 -3.19 2.76
CA GLY A 37 -21.11 -2.89 4.15
C GLY A 37 -20.06 -3.34 5.16
N SER A 38 -18.87 -3.77 4.72
CA SER A 38 -17.75 -4.05 5.62
C SER A 38 -17.41 -2.81 6.45
N SER A 39 -17.24 -3.01 7.76
CA SER A 39 -16.83 -1.98 8.72
C SER A 39 -15.75 -2.54 9.64
N SER A 40 -14.91 -1.65 10.17
CA SER A 40 -13.95 -2.01 11.22
C SER A 40 -14.69 -2.51 12.48
N PRO A 41 -14.19 -3.56 13.16
CA PRO A 41 -12.97 -4.31 12.85
C PRO A 41 -13.19 -5.38 11.76
N TYR A 42 -12.22 -5.52 10.86
CA TYR A 42 -12.34 -6.40 9.68
C TYR A 42 -11.95 -7.86 9.92
N ARG A 43 -12.52 -8.77 9.12
CA ARG A 43 -12.23 -10.21 9.11
C ARG A 43 -12.05 -10.73 7.69
N ALA A 44 -10.92 -11.38 7.43
CA ALA A 44 -10.56 -11.89 6.10
C ALA A 44 -11.38 -13.12 5.69
N GLU A 45 -11.92 -13.88 6.65
CA GLU A 45 -12.83 -15.02 6.39
C GLU A 45 -14.05 -14.65 5.53
N THR A 46 -14.44 -13.37 5.55
CA THR A 46 -15.57 -12.85 4.77
C THR A 46 -15.23 -12.55 3.30
N TRP A 47 -13.95 -12.62 2.93
CA TRP A 47 -13.45 -12.24 1.60
C TRP A 47 -13.36 -13.46 0.66
N PRO A 48 -13.36 -13.26 -0.67
CA PRO A 48 -13.14 -14.35 -1.62
C PRO A 48 -11.65 -14.76 -1.70
N LEU A 49 -11.11 -15.37 -0.64
CA LEU A 49 -9.68 -15.66 -0.51
C LEU A 49 -9.11 -16.58 -1.60
N THR A 50 -9.94 -17.43 -2.21
CA THR A 50 -9.55 -18.32 -3.32
C THR A 50 -9.54 -17.63 -4.69
N LYS A 51 -10.12 -16.43 -4.79
CA LYS A 51 -10.23 -15.67 -6.03
C LYS A 51 -9.87 -14.21 -5.77
N PRO A 52 -8.56 -13.90 -5.61
CA PRO A 52 -8.10 -12.53 -5.46
C PRO A 52 -8.56 -11.67 -6.65
N LEU A 53 -8.81 -10.40 -6.37
CA LEU A 53 -9.09 -9.39 -7.40
C LEU A 53 -7.88 -9.21 -8.31
N GLN A 54 -6.68 -9.18 -7.74
CA GLN A 54 -5.44 -9.07 -8.50
C GLN A 54 -4.25 -9.61 -7.70
N CYS A 55 -3.28 -10.21 -8.41
CA CYS A 55 -1.95 -10.48 -7.90
C CYS A 55 -1.02 -9.30 -8.24
N VAL A 56 -0.37 -8.72 -7.23
CA VAL A 56 0.44 -7.50 -7.38
C VAL A 56 1.79 -7.65 -6.66
N SER A 57 2.78 -6.89 -7.11
CA SER A 57 4.00 -6.61 -6.35
C SER A 57 3.80 -5.35 -5.52
N LEU A 58 4.25 -5.37 -4.26
CA LEU A 58 4.23 -4.22 -3.36
C LEU A 58 5.62 -3.59 -3.28
N ARG A 59 5.67 -2.26 -3.31
CA ARG A 59 6.85 -1.48 -2.95
C ARG A 59 6.47 -0.42 -1.92
N ILE A 60 7.23 -0.33 -0.85
CA ILE A 60 7.09 0.70 0.18
C ILE A 60 8.23 1.70 0.02
N GLU A 61 7.87 2.97 -0.06
CA GLU A 61 8.81 4.06 -0.23
C GLU A 61 8.45 5.23 0.66
N ARG A 62 9.45 5.82 1.29
CA ARG A 62 9.30 7.04 2.08
C ARG A 62 9.79 8.25 1.28
N ARG A 63 9.04 9.34 1.36
CA ARG A 63 9.38 10.65 0.83
C ARG A 63 9.11 11.69 1.90
N GLY A 64 10.17 12.06 2.64
CA GLY A 64 10.04 12.99 3.77
C GLY A 64 9.12 12.38 4.82
N ASP A 65 7.99 13.04 5.06
CA ASP A 65 7.01 12.61 6.05
C ASP A 65 5.90 11.72 5.49
N VAL A 66 5.89 11.46 4.18
CA VAL A 66 4.88 10.65 3.50
C VAL A 66 5.42 9.25 3.23
N LEU A 67 4.64 8.21 3.53
CA LEU A 67 4.91 6.84 3.15
C LEU A 67 3.98 6.42 2.00
N LEU A 68 4.54 5.84 0.95
CA LEU A 68 3.82 5.36 -0.22
C LEU A 68 3.83 3.84 -0.26
N LEU A 69 2.64 3.22 -0.30
CA LEU A 69 2.46 1.81 -0.65
C LEU A 69 2.04 1.74 -2.12
N ILE A 70 2.95 1.27 -2.96
CA ILE A 70 2.80 1.25 -4.41
C ILE A 70 2.56 -0.19 -4.84
N PHE A 71 1.40 -0.44 -5.45
CA PHE A 71 1.03 -1.77 -5.92
C PHE A 71 1.06 -1.80 -7.44
N THR A 72 1.87 -2.69 -8.01
CA THR A 72 2.01 -2.81 -9.46
C THR A 72 1.77 -4.24 -9.92
N TYR A 73 1.33 -4.41 -11.16
CA TYR A 73 1.15 -5.73 -11.77
C TYR A 73 1.74 -5.76 -13.18
N THR A 74 2.14 -6.94 -13.63
CA THR A 74 2.59 -7.17 -15.00
C THR A 74 1.41 -7.68 -15.82
N VAL A 75 1.29 -7.20 -17.06
CA VAL A 75 0.32 -7.74 -18.02
C VAL A 75 1.02 -8.78 -18.86
N ASP A 76 0.43 -9.98 -18.98
CA ASP A 76 0.99 -11.06 -19.78
C ASP A 76 1.29 -10.61 -21.21
N GLY A 77 2.51 -10.94 -21.67
CA GLY A 77 3.00 -10.55 -22.99
C GLY A 77 3.41 -9.07 -23.13
N GLN A 78 3.32 -8.25 -22.07
CA GLN A 78 3.81 -6.86 -22.07
C GLN A 78 5.08 -6.73 -21.22
N LYS A 79 6.03 -5.94 -21.71
CA LYS A 79 7.20 -5.55 -20.91
C LYS A 79 6.82 -4.39 -19.98
N GLY A 80 7.14 -4.54 -18.70
CA GLY A 80 6.92 -3.52 -17.67
C GLY A 80 5.74 -3.82 -16.75
N SER A 81 5.67 -3.10 -15.63
CA SER A 81 4.55 -3.16 -14.68
C SER A 81 3.68 -1.91 -14.79
N LYS A 82 2.40 -2.07 -14.48
CA LYS A 82 1.40 -0.99 -14.42
C LYS A 82 1.00 -0.75 -12.98
N LEU A 83 0.71 0.51 -12.63
CA LEU A 83 0.13 0.83 -11.34
C LEU A 83 -1.26 0.18 -11.24
N PHE A 84 -1.49 -0.51 -10.12
CA PHE A 84 -2.81 -1.03 -9.77
C PHE A 84 -3.49 -0.12 -8.77
N ALA A 85 -2.76 0.27 -7.73
CA ALA A 85 -3.26 1.08 -6.64
C ALA A 85 -2.11 1.80 -5.93
N LEU A 86 -2.43 2.94 -5.33
CA LEU A 86 -1.52 3.71 -4.49
C LEU A 86 -2.20 4.03 -3.15
N CYS A 87 -1.51 3.78 -2.04
CA CYS A 87 -1.89 4.31 -0.73
C CYS A 87 -0.82 5.31 -0.31
N SER A 88 -1.24 6.57 -0.09
CA SER A 88 -0.40 7.63 0.45
C SER A 88 -0.74 7.81 1.93
N ILE A 89 0.23 7.54 2.79
CA ILE A 89 0.11 7.61 4.24
C ILE A 89 0.83 8.87 4.69
N ASP A 90 0.05 9.79 5.26
CA ASP A 90 0.54 11.03 5.84
C ASP A 90 -0.08 11.19 7.23
N ILE A 91 0.64 10.74 8.25
CA ILE A 91 0.22 10.82 9.66
C ILE A 91 0.66 12.13 10.33
N VAL A 92 1.48 12.92 9.66
CA VAL A 92 2.06 14.17 10.18
C VAL A 92 1.14 15.34 9.87
N ASN A 93 0.71 15.46 8.61
CA ASN A 93 -0.03 16.61 8.12
C ASN A 93 -1.55 16.39 8.12
N LYS A 94 -2.03 15.15 7.93
CA LYS A 94 -3.47 14.86 7.82
C LYS A 94 -4.16 14.51 9.15
N ASN A 95 -3.46 14.59 10.28
CA ASN A 95 -3.98 14.29 11.63
C ASN A 95 -4.77 12.95 11.70
N HIS A 96 -4.34 11.97 10.92
CA HIS A 96 -4.86 10.61 10.91
C HIS A 96 -3.81 9.68 11.47
N LYS A 97 -4.25 8.70 12.27
CA LYS A 97 -3.36 7.62 12.70
C LYS A 97 -3.13 6.63 11.56
N LEU A 98 -2.11 5.79 11.70
CA LEU A 98 -1.76 4.79 10.69
C LEU A 98 -2.93 3.84 10.36
N GLU A 99 -3.77 3.51 11.36
CA GLU A 99 -4.91 2.61 11.21
C GLU A 99 -6.01 3.16 10.28
N HIS A 100 -6.06 4.48 10.07
CA HIS A 100 -6.95 5.07 9.07
C HIS A 100 -6.63 4.60 7.65
N TYR A 101 -5.35 4.35 7.38
CA TYR A 101 -4.82 3.96 6.08
C TYR A 101 -4.64 2.46 5.95
N VAL A 102 -4.18 1.80 7.02
CA VAL A 102 -3.88 0.36 7.04
C VAL A 102 -4.35 -0.25 8.36
N GLU A 103 -5.32 -1.15 8.29
CA GLU A 103 -5.86 -1.86 9.47
C GLU A 103 -5.60 -3.36 9.35
N ALA A 104 -5.09 -4.00 10.39
CA ALA A 104 -4.96 -5.46 10.42
C ALA A 104 -6.34 -6.13 10.62
N VAL A 105 -6.57 -7.26 9.97
CA VAL A 105 -7.78 -8.06 10.25
C VAL A 105 -7.65 -8.81 11.57
N LEU A 106 -8.78 -9.15 12.20
CA LEU A 106 -8.80 -9.81 13.51
C LEU A 106 -8.46 -11.31 13.48
N ASP A 107 -8.81 -11.99 12.40
CA ASP A 107 -8.78 -13.45 12.27
C ASP A 107 -7.46 -13.97 11.69
N SER A 108 -6.54 -13.08 11.28
CA SER A 108 -5.31 -13.48 10.62
C SER A 108 -4.20 -12.43 10.67
N THR A 109 -2.98 -12.90 10.88
CA THR A 109 -1.78 -12.06 10.76
C THR A 109 -1.30 -11.89 9.31
N ARG A 110 -1.97 -12.46 8.31
CA ARG A 110 -1.56 -12.32 6.90
C ARG A 110 -2.35 -11.27 6.11
N TYR A 111 -3.42 -10.75 6.67
CA TYR A 111 -4.34 -9.88 5.94
C TYR A 111 -4.51 -8.53 6.61
N PHE A 112 -4.75 -7.52 5.77
CA PHE A 112 -4.91 -6.13 6.14
C PHE A 112 -5.99 -5.51 5.26
N VAL A 113 -6.64 -4.45 5.72
CA VAL A 113 -7.43 -3.54 4.89
C VAL A 113 -6.59 -2.30 4.65
N ILE A 114 -6.48 -1.90 3.39
CA ILE A 114 -5.75 -0.70 2.98
C ILE A 114 -6.69 0.28 2.27
N ARG A 115 -6.50 1.57 2.53
CA ARG A 115 -7.16 2.67 1.83
C ARG A 115 -6.31 3.09 0.64
N VAL A 116 -6.82 2.89 -0.57
CA VAL A 116 -6.09 3.20 -1.80
C VAL A 116 -6.85 4.22 -2.63
N THR A 117 -6.13 4.98 -3.43
CA THR A 117 -6.71 5.81 -4.49
C THR A 117 -6.62 5.05 -5.82
N ASP A 118 -7.74 4.92 -6.51
CA ASP A 118 -7.79 4.41 -7.89
C ASP A 118 -7.42 5.54 -8.87
N GLU A 119 -6.37 5.34 -9.66
CA GLU A 119 -5.88 6.29 -10.67
C GLU A 119 -6.97 6.63 -11.72
N LYS A 120 -7.84 5.67 -12.06
CA LYS A 120 -8.87 5.88 -13.10
C LYS A 120 -10.08 6.65 -12.60
N ALA A 121 -10.40 6.53 -11.31
CA ALA A 121 -11.61 7.10 -10.74
C ALA A 121 -11.33 8.32 -9.84
N GLY A 122 -10.09 8.52 -9.40
CA GLY A 122 -9.71 9.53 -8.40
C GLY A 122 -10.43 9.34 -7.06
N ARG A 123 -10.96 8.13 -6.80
CA ARG A 123 -11.76 7.81 -5.62
C ARG A 123 -10.94 6.97 -4.65
N GLU A 124 -11.12 7.27 -3.37
CA GLU A 124 -10.65 6.39 -2.31
C GLU A 124 -11.52 5.12 -2.25
N ALA A 125 -10.88 3.98 -2.08
CA ALA A 125 -11.52 2.70 -1.85
C ALA A 125 -10.79 1.91 -0.77
N LEU A 126 -11.54 1.08 -0.05
CA LEU A 126 -10.97 0.08 0.85
C LEU A 126 -10.79 -1.23 0.08
N ILE A 127 -9.59 -1.79 0.17
CA ILE A 127 -9.23 -3.05 -0.48
C ILE A 127 -8.52 -3.95 0.53
N GLY A 128 -8.78 -5.25 0.45
CA GLY A 128 -8.10 -6.24 1.27
C GLY A 128 -6.74 -6.53 0.67
N LEU A 129 -5.71 -6.58 1.49
CA LEU A 129 -4.36 -6.97 1.14
C LEU A 129 -4.04 -8.28 1.88
N GLY A 130 -3.50 -9.27 1.18
CA GLY A 130 -3.03 -10.51 1.76
C GLY A 130 -1.64 -10.89 1.29
N PHE A 131 -0.87 -11.49 2.18
CA PHE A 131 0.46 -12.01 1.91
C PHE A 131 0.46 -13.53 1.80
N ARG A 132 1.42 -14.08 1.04
CA ARG A 132 1.55 -15.52 0.84
C ARG A 132 1.84 -16.22 2.16
N ASP A 133 2.76 -15.66 2.95
CA ASP A 133 3.13 -16.18 4.26
C ASP A 133 3.06 -15.10 5.37
N ARG A 134 3.33 -15.53 6.59
CA ARG A 134 3.32 -14.66 7.78
C ARG A 134 4.59 -13.83 7.91
N GLU A 135 5.67 -14.24 7.25
CA GLU A 135 6.97 -13.58 7.31
C GLU A 135 6.92 -12.27 6.50
N GLU A 136 6.46 -12.33 5.25
CA GLU A 136 6.21 -11.16 4.41
C GLU A 136 5.21 -10.18 5.06
N ALA A 137 4.16 -10.72 5.69
CA ALA A 137 3.22 -9.90 6.46
C ALA A 137 3.86 -9.27 7.72
N GLY A 138 4.86 -9.94 8.28
CA GLY A 138 5.68 -9.44 9.39
C GLY A 138 6.58 -8.29 8.94
N ASP A 139 7.28 -8.46 7.83
CA ASP A 139 8.13 -7.43 7.21
C ASP A 139 7.29 -6.19 6.83
N PHE A 140 6.09 -6.39 6.30
CA PHE A 140 5.14 -5.32 6.04
C PHE A 140 4.82 -4.51 7.30
N ARG A 141 4.47 -5.18 8.41
CA ARG A 141 4.22 -4.50 9.70
C ARG A 141 5.46 -3.79 10.21
N ALA A 142 6.62 -4.43 10.13
CA ALA A 142 7.87 -3.85 10.60
C ALA A 142 8.22 -2.58 9.81
N ALA A 143 7.98 -2.56 8.50
CA ALA A 143 8.19 -1.37 7.68
C ALA A 143 7.24 -0.22 8.07
N LEU A 144 5.97 -0.51 8.33
CA LEU A 144 5.01 0.49 8.81
C LEU A 144 5.37 1.03 10.21
N ALA A 145 5.68 0.14 11.15
CA ALA A 145 6.08 0.51 12.50
C ALA A 145 7.39 1.31 12.52
N LYS A 146 8.34 0.95 11.65
CA LYS A 146 9.57 1.73 11.45
C LYS A 146 9.23 3.14 10.98
N TYR A 147 8.35 3.31 10.00
CA TYR A 147 7.93 4.64 9.54
C TYR A 147 7.32 5.45 10.69
N GLU A 148 6.37 4.88 11.43
CA GLU A 148 5.74 5.57 12.56
C GLU A 148 6.77 5.98 13.63
N THR A 149 7.69 5.07 13.96
CA THR A 149 8.78 5.32 14.92
C THR A 149 9.71 6.43 14.43
N ASP A 150 10.12 6.39 13.16
CA ASP A 150 11.01 7.39 12.57
C ASP A 150 10.35 8.78 12.55
N ILE A 151 9.04 8.87 12.36
CA ILE A 151 8.28 10.13 12.40
C ILE A 151 8.20 10.69 13.83
N GLN A 152 8.06 9.82 14.83
CA GLN A 152 8.03 10.23 16.23
C GLN A 152 9.39 10.72 16.75
N HIS A 153 10.50 10.10 16.31
CA HIS A 153 11.86 10.44 16.75
C HIS A 153 12.55 11.49 15.87
N GLY A 154 12.06 11.72 14.65
CA GLY A 154 12.58 12.70 13.71
C GLY A 154 12.03 14.12 13.90
N ARG A 155 11.32 14.38 15.01
CA ARG A 155 10.83 15.69 15.44
C ARG A 155 11.62 16.21 16.63
#